data_AF-A0A7X3WUD4-F1
#
_entry.id   AF-A0A7X3WUD4-F1
#
_cell.length_a   1.000
_cell.length_b   1.000
_cell.length_c   1.000
_cell.angle_alpha   90.00
_cell.angle_beta   90.00
_cell.angle_gamma   90.00
#
_symmetry.space_group_name_H-M   'P 1'
#
loop_
_entity.id
_entity.type
_entity.pdbx_description
1 polymer ?
#
loop_
_entity_poly.entity_id
_entity_poly.type
_entity_poly.pdbx_seq_one_letter_code
_entity_poly.pdbx_strand_id
1 'polypeptide(L)'
;MTNMPRLVVEVFEHVNFHGRKLTLIESVPNTSVIGAQDIISSIKIYKGPGFNASPNYKAIFHEHENYKGRRLVLAPGFYPNIHDIPYNFGDAITAISFSPSAHPTPPEYGAVPVIIEVFREVDYSGQRSVIMRDISSVFDIGMNDTISSIRIQRGPSFPFSGCHVIFYEHVNFEGRRLNLSLNSREFQLGLRNLRSLPHSQSFSDIISSIKIVPLGVFRVLIVVSDSLTGEPAVLESLTTLEGLEFQFTTVNINDNPENRGDPNNAVKLSSITLSNYDIIWFTWNAPGHDGEYFVEDAEQAIQEFVRKGGIVWASAMDNHIISPDGVHTSEPQWRGDWMPVNRHPIRVINSEDSNVRVTDDGQKTGMFTWPHKINVDTLITDDHWVTDDRSYRKLAVREDNSDAVSVQLQWGEGYYVTFAVDTRDAHRTTMAKPLIENALCYLANLAWQTSPRQPLKGRYRTALSDEEIFR
;
A
#
# COMPACT_ATOMS: atom_id res chain seq x y z
N MET A 1 -1.89 -33.65 37.03
CA MET A 1 -1.27 -33.96 35.72
C MET A 1 -0.83 -32.63 35.11
N THR A 2 0.48 -32.41 34.99
CA THR A 2 1.03 -31.22 34.34
C THR A 2 0.70 -31.26 32.86
N ASN A 3 -0.15 -30.35 32.39
CA ASN A 3 -0.53 -30.24 31.00
C ASN A 3 0.70 -29.77 30.21
N MET A 4 1.42 -30.71 29.59
CA MET A 4 2.64 -30.40 28.83
C MET A 4 2.29 -29.50 27.64
N PRO A 5 3.02 -28.39 27.43
CA PRO A 5 2.72 -27.49 26.34
C PRO A 5 2.89 -28.20 24.99
N ARG A 6 1.88 -28.09 24.14
CA ARG A 6 1.87 -28.74 22.82
C ARG A 6 2.63 -27.93 21.79
N LEU A 7 2.56 -26.61 21.87
CA LEU A 7 3.36 -25.68 21.09
C LEU A 7 4.10 -24.75 22.03
N VAL A 8 5.27 -24.32 21.59
CA VAL A 8 5.98 -23.18 22.17
C VAL A 8 6.08 -22.15 21.06
N VAL A 9 5.40 -21.01 21.22
CA VAL A 9 5.37 -19.93 20.24
C VAL A 9 6.25 -18.80 20.75
N GLU A 10 7.20 -18.39 19.95
CA GLU A 10 7.95 -17.16 20.18
C GLU A 10 7.49 -16.10 19.19
N VAL A 11 7.03 -14.97 19.70
CA VAL A 11 6.67 -13.79 18.90
C VAL A 11 7.72 -12.71 19.10
N PHE A 12 8.01 -11.99 18.01
CA PHE A 12 9.07 -11.00 17.95
C PHE A 12 8.51 -9.68 17.43
N GLU A 13 8.99 -8.59 18.03
CA GLU A 13 8.64 -7.23 17.69
C GLU A 13 9.09 -6.80 16.28
N HIS A 14 10.16 -7.41 15.76
CA HIS A 14 10.69 -7.10 14.44
C HIS A 14 10.71 -8.31 13.51
N VAL A 15 10.84 -8.03 12.21
CA VAL A 15 11.12 -9.03 11.19
C VAL A 15 12.46 -9.74 11.44
N ASN A 16 12.62 -10.90 10.84
CA ASN A 16 13.79 -11.78 10.95
C ASN A 16 14.16 -12.13 12.40
N PHE A 17 13.16 -12.17 13.29
CA PHE A 17 13.28 -12.58 14.70
C PHE A 17 14.13 -11.65 15.58
N HIS A 18 14.09 -10.35 15.29
CA HIS A 18 14.76 -9.32 16.10
C HIS A 18 13.79 -8.62 17.08
N GLY A 19 14.34 -7.77 17.95
CA GLY A 19 13.55 -6.96 18.89
C GLY A 19 13.09 -7.71 20.12
N ARG A 20 12.11 -7.15 20.83
CA ARG A 20 11.54 -7.79 22.02
C ARG A 20 10.92 -9.14 21.66
N LYS A 21 11.23 -10.15 22.46
CA LYS A 21 10.72 -11.52 22.33
C LYS A 21 9.77 -11.88 23.47
N LEU A 22 8.66 -12.52 23.15
CA LEU A 22 7.79 -13.15 24.13
C LEU A 22 7.57 -14.63 23.78
N THR A 23 7.57 -15.48 24.80
CA THR A 23 7.35 -16.92 24.65
C THR A 23 6.00 -17.30 25.25
N LEU A 24 5.17 -17.95 24.44
CA LEU A 24 3.78 -18.29 24.74
C LEU A 24 3.59 -19.80 24.64
N ILE A 25 2.94 -20.36 25.65
CA ILE A 25 2.58 -21.78 25.71
C ILE A 25 1.08 -21.99 25.96
N GLU A 26 0.34 -20.90 26.19
CA GLU A 26 -1.09 -20.86 26.47
C GLU A 26 -1.77 -19.71 25.72
N SER A 27 -3.08 -19.82 25.51
CA SER A 27 -3.85 -18.81 24.77
C SER A 27 -3.88 -17.48 25.53
N VAL A 28 -3.75 -16.38 24.80
CA VAL A 28 -3.80 -15.01 25.29
C VAL A 28 -5.00 -14.30 24.65
N PRO A 29 -6.05 -13.95 25.42
CA PRO A 29 -7.26 -13.34 24.86
C PRO A 29 -7.08 -11.86 24.49
N ASN A 30 -6.05 -11.18 25.01
CA ASN A 30 -5.71 -9.81 24.68
C ASN A 30 -4.19 -9.61 24.86
N THR A 31 -3.45 -9.26 23.81
CA THR A 31 -1.99 -9.15 23.82
C THR A 31 -1.47 -7.90 24.53
N SER A 32 -2.32 -6.91 24.82
CA SER A 32 -1.95 -5.77 25.67
C SER A 32 -1.49 -6.21 27.07
N VAL A 33 -2.07 -7.30 27.62
CA VAL A 33 -1.72 -7.81 28.96
C VAL A 33 -0.30 -8.39 29.03
N ILE A 34 0.28 -8.74 27.87
CA ILE A 34 1.66 -9.20 27.74
C ILE A 34 2.58 -8.14 27.10
N GLY A 35 2.04 -6.93 26.85
CA GLY A 35 2.75 -5.83 26.20
C GLY A 35 3.18 -6.14 24.77
N ALA A 36 2.34 -6.85 24.02
CA ALA A 36 2.57 -7.27 22.64
C ALA A 36 1.46 -6.86 21.67
N GLN A 37 0.63 -5.89 22.08
CA GLN A 37 -0.48 -5.37 21.29
C GLN A 37 0.06 -4.77 19.99
N ASP A 38 -0.37 -5.30 18.85
CA ASP A 38 -0.15 -4.71 17.53
C ASP A 38 1.32 -4.40 17.18
N ILE A 39 2.26 -5.20 17.68
CA ILE A 39 3.70 -5.03 17.41
C ILE A 39 4.39 -6.33 16.92
N ILE A 40 3.64 -7.41 16.68
CA ILE A 40 4.23 -8.70 16.34
C ILE A 40 4.52 -8.74 14.83
N SER A 41 5.80 -8.92 14.49
CA SER A 41 6.32 -8.85 13.11
C SER A 41 6.96 -10.14 12.60
N SER A 42 7.42 -11.03 13.49
CA SER A 42 7.89 -12.36 13.10
C SER A 42 7.64 -13.41 14.19
N ILE A 43 7.56 -14.69 13.78
CA ILE A 43 7.05 -15.76 14.65
C ILE A 43 7.87 -17.04 14.47
N LYS A 44 8.24 -17.69 15.58
CA LYS A 44 8.77 -19.06 15.61
C LYS A 44 7.80 -19.97 16.36
N ILE A 45 7.46 -21.10 15.77
CA ILE A 45 6.54 -22.07 16.37
C ILE A 45 7.24 -23.41 16.47
N TYR A 46 7.54 -23.82 17.70
CA TYR A 46 8.17 -25.08 18.02
C TYR A 46 7.15 -26.12 18.45
N LYS A 47 7.43 -27.38 18.13
CA LYS A 47 6.71 -28.54 18.69
C LYS A 47 7.11 -28.66 20.17
N GLY A 48 6.15 -28.50 21.07
CA GLY A 48 6.36 -28.69 22.51
C GLY A 48 6.35 -30.18 22.90
N PRO A 49 6.70 -30.51 24.15
CA PRO A 49 6.73 -31.89 24.64
C PRO A 49 5.39 -32.64 24.51
N GLY A 50 4.27 -31.91 24.53
CA GLY A 50 2.93 -32.47 24.36
C GLY A 50 2.47 -32.64 22.90
N PHE A 51 3.26 -32.25 21.90
CA PHE A 51 2.83 -32.18 20.50
C PHE A 51 2.41 -33.55 19.93
N ASN A 52 3.09 -34.63 20.31
CA ASN A 52 2.81 -35.97 19.79
C ASN A 52 1.40 -36.48 20.14
N ALA A 53 0.77 -35.96 21.20
CA ALA A 53 -0.60 -36.30 21.56
C ALA A 53 -1.65 -35.63 20.64
N SER A 54 -1.25 -34.61 19.87
CA SER A 54 -2.11 -33.95 18.88
C SER A 54 -1.25 -33.31 17.78
N PRO A 55 -0.81 -34.09 16.77
CA PRO A 55 0.18 -33.65 15.78
C PRO A 55 -0.32 -32.55 14.83
N ASN A 56 -1.58 -32.15 14.96
CA ASN A 56 -2.23 -31.12 14.16
C ASN A 56 -2.43 -29.80 14.90
N TYR A 57 -1.85 -29.65 16.10
CA TYR A 57 -1.89 -28.41 16.89
C TYR A 57 -1.29 -27.24 16.12
N LYS A 58 -2.02 -26.13 16.04
CA LYS A 58 -1.61 -24.88 15.38
C LYS A 58 -1.81 -23.69 16.31
N ALA A 59 -1.01 -22.65 16.10
CA ALA A 59 -1.24 -21.35 16.70
C ALA A 59 -2.16 -20.54 15.79
N ILE A 60 -3.09 -19.82 16.39
CA ILE A 60 -4.04 -18.92 15.72
C ILE A 60 -3.81 -17.52 16.28
N PHE A 61 -3.41 -16.60 15.42
CA PHE A 61 -3.28 -15.18 15.73
C PHE A 61 -4.54 -14.48 15.23
N HIS A 62 -5.13 -13.64 16.06
CA HIS A 62 -6.42 -12.98 15.82
C HIS A 62 -6.26 -11.48 15.82
N GLU A 63 -6.96 -10.84 14.90
CA GLU A 63 -6.93 -9.40 14.70
C GLU A 63 -7.55 -8.63 15.87
N HIS A 64 -8.58 -9.20 16.51
CA HIS A 64 -9.28 -8.58 17.62
C HIS A 64 -9.22 -9.43 18.91
N GLU A 65 -9.42 -8.75 20.03
CA GLU A 65 -9.48 -9.37 21.35
C GLU A 65 -10.55 -10.46 21.45
N ASN A 66 -10.35 -11.35 22.41
CA ASN A 66 -11.23 -12.50 22.67
C ASN A 66 -11.40 -13.40 21.44
N TYR A 67 -10.34 -13.53 20.64
CA TYR A 67 -10.24 -14.44 19.50
C TYR A 67 -11.21 -14.13 18.35
N LYS A 68 -11.35 -12.84 18.02
CA LYS A 68 -12.26 -12.33 16.98
C LYS A 68 -11.48 -11.72 15.80
N GLY A 69 -12.19 -11.34 14.74
CA GLY A 69 -11.62 -10.70 13.57
C GLY A 69 -10.98 -11.69 12.58
N ARG A 70 -10.14 -11.18 11.68
CA ARG A 70 -9.35 -12.04 10.79
C ARG A 70 -8.42 -12.92 11.62
N ARG A 71 -8.01 -14.06 11.03
CA ARG A 71 -7.15 -15.05 11.71
C ARG A 71 -6.00 -15.50 10.83
N LEU A 72 -4.81 -15.54 11.41
CA LEU A 72 -3.62 -16.18 10.84
C LEU A 72 -3.36 -17.48 11.61
N VAL A 73 -3.54 -18.63 10.96
CA VAL A 73 -3.30 -19.95 11.52
C VAL A 73 -1.97 -20.48 10.99
N LEU A 74 -1.00 -20.66 11.88
CA LEU A 74 0.34 -21.11 11.56
C LEU A 74 0.63 -22.49 12.16
N ALA A 75 1.29 -23.31 11.37
CA ALA A 75 1.83 -24.60 11.79
C ALA A 75 3.20 -24.41 12.48
N PRO A 76 3.78 -25.45 13.11
CA PRO A 76 5.19 -25.40 13.51
C PRO A 76 6.09 -25.01 12.34
N GLY A 77 6.94 -24.01 12.55
CA GLY A 77 7.71 -23.37 11.49
C GLY A 77 8.33 -22.04 11.91
N PHE A 78 9.03 -21.42 10.98
CA PHE A 78 9.70 -20.13 11.15
C PHE A 78 9.15 -19.15 10.13
N TYR A 79 8.62 -18.04 10.62
CA TYR A 79 7.92 -17.03 9.84
C TYR A 79 8.65 -15.70 10.03
N PRO A 80 9.68 -15.44 9.21
CA PRO A 80 10.60 -14.31 9.41
C PRO A 80 9.96 -12.96 9.13
N ASN A 81 8.90 -12.91 8.33
CA ASN A 81 8.13 -11.69 8.12
C ASN A 81 6.67 -12.08 7.91
N ILE A 82 5.77 -11.56 8.75
CA ILE A 82 4.31 -11.77 8.58
C ILE A 82 3.59 -10.53 8.04
N HIS A 83 4.31 -9.43 7.80
CA HIS A 83 3.80 -8.25 7.09
C HIS A 83 3.59 -8.53 5.62
N ASP A 84 4.47 -9.36 5.04
CA ASP A 84 4.42 -9.65 3.61
C ASP A 84 3.41 -10.77 3.29
N ILE A 85 3.02 -10.80 2.01
CA ILE A 85 2.37 -11.97 1.42
C ILE A 85 3.27 -13.20 1.65
N PRO A 86 2.71 -14.35 2.10
CA PRO A 86 1.30 -14.71 2.09
C PRO A 86 0.51 -14.40 3.38
N TYR A 87 1.09 -13.70 4.35
CA TYR A 87 0.50 -13.58 5.69
C TYR A 87 -0.29 -12.30 5.87
N ASN A 88 0.29 -11.14 5.48
CA ASN A 88 -0.35 -9.83 5.58
C ASN A 88 -1.07 -9.58 6.92
N PHE A 89 -0.40 -9.93 8.02
CA PHE A 89 -0.96 -10.00 9.36
C PHE A 89 -0.04 -9.40 10.44
N GLY A 90 1.04 -8.73 10.02
CA GLY A 90 1.93 -8.05 10.96
C GLY A 90 1.21 -6.91 11.67
N ASP A 91 1.60 -6.67 12.92
CA ASP A 91 1.12 -5.56 13.76
C ASP A 91 -0.41 -5.45 13.90
N ALA A 92 -1.15 -6.53 13.61
CA ALA A 92 -2.59 -6.63 13.80
C ALA A 92 -2.98 -7.59 14.94
N ILE A 93 -1.99 -8.23 15.59
CA ILE A 93 -2.24 -9.36 16.48
C ILE A 93 -2.67 -8.87 17.87
N THR A 94 -3.97 -8.98 18.15
CA THR A 94 -4.59 -8.64 19.43
C THR A 94 -4.89 -9.86 20.31
N ALA A 95 -5.01 -11.06 19.75
CA ALA A 95 -5.19 -12.28 20.55
C ALA A 95 -4.52 -13.50 19.92
N ILE A 96 -4.14 -14.49 20.75
CA ILE A 96 -3.42 -15.69 20.32
C ILE A 96 -4.06 -16.91 20.96
N SER A 97 -4.46 -17.92 20.16
CA SER A 97 -5.01 -19.17 20.67
C SER A 97 -4.41 -20.40 20.00
N PHE A 98 -4.72 -21.58 20.54
CA PHE A 98 -4.18 -22.85 20.06
C PHE A 98 -5.29 -23.84 19.77
N SER A 99 -5.22 -24.53 18.64
CA SER A 99 -6.26 -25.50 18.25
C SER A 99 -5.70 -26.71 17.49
N PRO A 100 -6.18 -27.94 17.80
CA PRO A 100 -5.83 -29.16 17.06
C PRO A 100 -6.54 -29.28 15.71
N SER A 101 -7.64 -28.53 15.51
CA SER A 101 -8.56 -28.67 14.37
C SER A 101 -8.55 -27.46 13.44
N ALA A 102 -7.72 -26.45 13.72
CA ALA A 102 -7.56 -25.32 12.83
C ALA A 102 -6.85 -25.74 11.54
N HIS A 103 -7.32 -25.29 10.39
CA HIS A 103 -6.60 -25.43 9.13
C HIS A 103 -5.63 -24.25 9.00
N PRO A 104 -4.39 -24.44 8.48
CA PRO A 104 -3.49 -23.31 8.22
C PRO A 104 -4.22 -22.24 7.43
N THR A 105 -3.99 -20.98 7.76
CA THR A 105 -4.62 -19.88 7.01
C THR A 105 -4.08 -19.99 5.59
N PRO A 106 -4.97 -20.13 4.59
CA PRO A 106 -4.53 -20.12 3.22
C PRO A 106 -3.82 -18.78 2.98
N PRO A 107 -2.74 -18.77 2.21
CA PRO A 107 -2.09 -17.53 1.79
C PRO A 107 -3.08 -16.46 1.35
N GLU A 108 -3.03 -15.29 1.98
CA GLU A 108 -3.76 -14.12 1.52
C GLU A 108 -2.90 -13.43 0.44
N TYR A 109 -3.04 -13.89 -0.80
CA TYR A 109 -2.34 -13.31 -1.93
C TYR A 109 -2.92 -11.96 -2.38
N GLY A 110 -3.97 -11.48 -1.70
CA GLY A 110 -4.84 -10.39 -2.15
C GLY A 110 -5.34 -10.65 -3.57
N ALA A 111 -5.52 -9.57 -4.32
CA ALA A 111 -5.88 -9.63 -5.72
C ALA A 111 -4.75 -10.18 -6.59
N VAL A 112 -5.06 -11.19 -7.41
CA VAL A 112 -4.09 -11.81 -8.33
C VAL A 112 -4.60 -11.67 -9.77
N PRO A 113 -4.18 -10.61 -10.50
CA PRO A 113 -4.65 -10.34 -11.85
C PRO A 113 -4.12 -11.39 -12.83
N VAL A 114 -2.85 -11.77 -12.70
CA VAL A 114 -2.16 -12.73 -13.57
C VAL A 114 -1.29 -13.65 -12.74
N ILE A 115 -1.02 -14.84 -13.28
CA ILE A 115 -0.01 -15.76 -12.78
C ILE A 115 1.04 -15.85 -13.86
N ILE A 116 2.27 -15.46 -13.53
CA ILE A 116 3.40 -15.46 -14.45
C ILE A 116 4.35 -16.57 -14.02
N GLU A 117 4.67 -17.48 -14.93
CA GLU A 117 5.72 -18.48 -14.77
C GLU A 117 6.93 -18.05 -15.60
N VAL A 118 8.08 -17.96 -14.95
CA VAL A 118 9.36 -17.66 -15.60
C VAL A 118 10.29 -18.87 -15.48
N PHE A 119 11.03 -19.13 -16.55
CA PHE A 119 11.86 -20.32 -16.69
C PHE A 119 13.28 -19.93 -17.09
N ARG A 120 14.27 -20.62 -16.52
CA ARG A 120 15.68 -20.33 -16.78
C ARG A 120 16.11 -20.70 -18.21
N GLU A 121 15.44 -21.67 -18.81
CA GLU A 121 15.75 -22.17 -20.15
C GLU A 121 14.59 -21.91 -21.12
N VAL A 122 14.84 -22.15 -22.40
CA VAL A 122 13.84 -22.06 -23.47
C VAL A 122 12.80 -23.19 -23.36
N ASP A 123 11.69 -23.06 -24.07
CA ASP A 123 10.60 -24.05 -24.12
C ASP A 123 10.05 -24.47 -22.75
N TYR A 124 10.16 -23.57 -21.77
CA TYR A 124 9.61 -23.74 -20.42
C TYR A 124 10.30 -24.84 -19.61
N SER A 125 11.62 -25.03 -19.80
CA SER A 125 12.44 -25.97 -19.03
C SER A 125 13.33 -25.28 -17.98
N GLY A 126 14.06 -26.09 -17.22
CA GLY A 126 14.97 -25.63 -16.18
C GLY A 126 14.26 -25.16 -14.90
N GLN A 127 14.97 -24.34 -14.12
CA GLN A 127 14.43 -23.73 -12.89
C GLN A 127 13.20 -22.88 -13.23
N ARG A 128 12.14 -23.01 -12.43
CA ARG A 128 10.86 -22.30 -12.59
C ARG A 128 10.55 -21.47 -11.34
N SER A 129 10.11 -20.24 -11.53
CA SER A 129 9.53 -19.40 -10.47
C SER A 129 8.14 -18.90 -10.88
N VAL A 130 7.27 -18.68 -9.89
CA VAL A 130 5.91 -18.17 -10.08
C VAL A 130 5.79 -16.78 -9.47
N ILE A 131 5.24 -15.86 -10.24
CA ILE A 131 5.13 -14.43 -9.91
C ILE A 131 3.66 -14.05 -10.00
N MET A 132 3.18 -13.38 -8.95
CA MET A 132 1.77 -12.97 -8.83
C MET A 132 1.63 -11.49 -8.48
N ARG A 133 2.75 -10.79 -8.25
CA ARG A 133 2.85 -9.39 -7.83
C ARG A 133 4.06 -8.75 -8.51
N ASP A 134 4.14 -7.43 -8.38
CA ASP A 134 5.33 -6.68 -8.78
C ASP A 134 6.57 -7.23 -8.06
N ILE A 135 7.67 -7.30 -8.79
CA ILE A 135 8.97 -7.72 -8.29
C ILE A 135 9.97 -6.65 -8.68
N SER A 136 10.47 -5.89 -7.70
CA SER A 136 11.53 -4.92 -7.92
C SER A 136 12.89 -5.56 -8.18
N SER A 137 13.07 -6.84 -7.79
CA SER A 137 14.31 -7.58 -8.01
C SER A 137 14.04 -9.08 -8.17
N VAL A 138 14.36 -9.66 -9.32
CA VAL A 138 14.19 -11.12 -9.54
C VAL A 138 15.09 -11.98 -8.65
N PHE A 139 16.12 -11.38 -8.04
CA PHE A 139 16.92 -12.03 -7.01
C PHE A 139 16.06 -12.48 -5.83
N ASP A 140 14.98 -11.76 -5.52
CA ASP A 140 14.04 -12.07 -4.44
C ASP A 140 13.29 -13.39 -4.68
N ILE A 141 13.20 -13.84 -5.94
CA ILE A 141 12.60 -15.12 -6.35
C ILE A 141 13.64 -16.17 -6.78
N GLY A 142 14.91 -15.95 -6.42
CA GLY A 142 16.01 -16.87 -6.70
C GLY A 142 16.34 -17.01 -8.18
N MET A 143 16.01 -16.01 -8.99
CA MET A 143 16.36 -15.91 -10.40
C MET A 143 17.45 -14.84 -10.55
N ASN A 144 18.57 -15.15 -11.21
CA ASN A 144 19.72 -14.25 -11.33
C ASN A 144 19.86 -13.74 -12.78
N ASP A 145 18.89 -12.96 -13.25
CA ASP A 145 18.91 -12.36 -14.61
C ASP A 145 19.09 -13.39 -15.74
N THR A 146 18.49 -14.57 -15.59
CA THR A 146 18.60 -15.69 -16.54
C THR A 146 17.23 -16.22 -16.93
N ILE A 147 16.26 -15.35 -17.25
CA ILE A 147 14.93 -15.80 -17.66
C ILE A 147 14.94 -15.96 -19.18
N SER A 148 14.67 -17.16 -19.70
CA SER A 148 14.74 -17.45 -21.14
C SER A 148 13.37 -17.78 -21.77
N SER A 149 12.37 -18.14 -20.97
CA SER A 149 10.99 -18.33 -21.43
C SER A 149 9.97 -17.98 -20.36
N ILE A 150 8.77 -17.57 -20.80
CA ILE A 150 7.73 -16.97 -19.96
C ILE A 150 6.37 -17.52 -20.33
N ARG A 151 5.54 -17.87 -19.34
CA ARG A 151 4.09 -18.06 -19.51
C ARG A 151 3.34 -17.09 -18.62
N ILE A 152 2.35 -16.43 -19.18
CA ILE A 152 1.43 -15.55 -18.44
C ILE A 152 0.04 -16.14 -18.64
N GLN A 153 -0.69 -16.33 -17.56
CA GLN A 153 -2.09 -16.71 -17.60
C GLN A 153 -2.90 -15.79 -16.70
N ARG A 154 -4.21 -15.73 -16.96
CA ARG A 154 -5.13 -15.01 -16.07
C ARG A 154 -5.06 -15.57 -14.66
N GLY A 155 -5.01 -14.67 -13.70
CA GLY A 155 -5.26 -14.99 -12.30
C GLY A 155 -6.78 -14.93 -12.00
N PRO A 156 -7.17 -15.34 -10.79
CA PRO A 156 -8.56 -15.32 -10.33
C PRO A 156 -9.23 -13.94 -10.42
N SER A 157 -8.42 -12.88 -10.36
CA SER A 157 -8.86 -11.50 -10.29
C SER A 157 -8.65 -10.73 -11.59
N PHE A 158 -8.48 -11.41 -12.72
CA PHE A 158 -8.10 -10.77 -13.97
C PHE A 158 -9.07 -9.63 -14.35
N PRO A 159 -8.57 -8.41 -14.58
CA PRO A 159 -9.40 -7.25 -14.91
C PRO A 159 -10.06 -7.41 -16.28
N PHE A 160 -11.31 -6.92 -16.41
CA PHE A 160 -12.04 -7.00 -17.68
C PHE A 160 -11.36 -6.21 -18.81
N SER A 161 -10.69 -5.11 -18.48
CA SER A 161 -9.97 -4.26 -19.45
C SER A 161 -8.64 -4.86 -19.91
N GLY A 162 -8.15 -5.92 -19.25
CA GLY A 162 -6.86 -6.55 -19.53
C GLY A 162 -5.78 -6.15 -18.52
N CYS A 163 -4.61 -6.75 -18.64
CA CYS A 163 -3.48 -6.54 -17.75
C CYS A 163 -2.20 -6.40 -18.57
N HIS A 164 -1.41 -5.38 -18.29
CA HIS A 164 -0.03 -5.29 -18.79
C HIS A 164 0.92 -5.96 -17.79
N VAL A 165 1.91 -6.66 -18.32
CA VAL A 165 3.05 -7.19 -17.58
C VAL A 165 4.29 -6.63 -18.24
N ILE A 166 5.03 -5.83 -17.50
CA ILE A 166 6.19 -5.10 -18.00
C ILE A 166 7.43 -5.71 -17.37
N PHE A 167 8.32 -6.25 -18.20
CA PHE A 167 9.60 -6.79 -17.80
C PHE A 167 10.68 -5.74 -18.04
N TYR A 168 11.64 -5.63 -17.12
CA TYR A 168 12.68 -4.62 -17.13
C TYR A 168 14.07 -5.22 -17.12
N GLU A 169 14.98 -4.57 -17.82
CA GLU A 169 16.41 -4.93 -17.90
C GLU A 169 17.16 -4.71 -16.59
N HIS A 170 16.70 -3.78 -15.74
CA HIS A 170 17.33 -3.47 -14.47
C HIS A 170 16.35 -3.65 -13.31
N VAL A 171 16.91 -3.77 -12.09
CA VAL A 171 16.12 -3.76 -10.86
C VAL A 171 15.33 -2.45 -10.71
N ASN A 172 14.34 -2.43 -9.84
CA ASN A 172 13.51 -1.27 -9.51
C ASN A 172 12.80 -0.66 -10.73
N PHE A 173 12.40 -1.49 -11.70
CA PHE A 173 11.61 -1.09 -12.88
C PHE A 173 12.35 -0.12 -13.82
N GLU A 174 13.68 -0.26 -13.93
CA GLU A 174 14.51 0.60 -14.76
C GLU A 174 15.03 -0.07 -16.05
N GLY A 175 15.61 0.74 -16.93
CA GLY A 175 16.25 0.27 -18.16
C GLY A 175 15.25 0.02 -19.29
N ARG A 176 15.64 -0.83 -20.25
CA ARG A 176 14.75 -1.21 -21.36
C ARG A 176 13.57 -2.02 -20.84
N ARG A 177 12.42 -1.91 -21.51
CA ARG A 177 11.18 -2.60 -21.15
C ARG A 177 10.66 -3.52 -22.26
N LEU A 178 10.13 -4.67 -21.86
CA LEU A 178 9.35 -5.60 -22.69
C LEU A 178 7.93 -5.66 -22.15
N ASN A 179 6.97 -5.21 -22.94
CA ASN A 179 5.55 -5.19 -22.57
C ASN A 179 4.84 -6.43 -23.11
N LEU A 180 4.34 -7.28 -22.22
CA LEU A 180 3.48 -8.41 -22.56
C LEU A 180 2.10 -8.18 -21.95
N SER A 181 1.08 -8.16 -22.80
CA SER A 181 -0.28 -7.81 -22.40
C SER A 181 -1.21 -8.98 -22.62
N LEU A 182 -2.16 -9.16 -21.70
CA LEU A 182 -3.34 -9.98 -21.92
C LEU A 182 -4.55 -9.04 -22.03
N ASN A 183 -5.25 -9.07 -23.15
CA ASN A 183 -6.52 -8.37 -23.29
C ASN A 183 -7.70 -9.21 -22.75
N SER A 184 -8.90 -8.62 -22.80
CA SER A 184 -10.15 -9.22 -22.30
C SER A 184 -10.55 -10.56 -22.94
N ARG A 185 -9.94 -10.95 -24.08
CA ARG A 185 -10.18 -12.20 -24.80
C ARG A 185 -9.05 -13.23 -24.68
N GLU A 186 -7.85 -12.81 -24.27
CA GLU A 186 -6.67 -13.69 -24.15
C GLU A 186 -6.57 -14.31 -22.77
N PHE A 187 -6.55 -15.65 -22.69
CA PHE A 187 -6.45 -16.38 -21.41
C PHE A 187 -5.01 -16.68 -20.99
N GLN A 188 -4.12 -16.76 -21.97
CA GLN A 188 -2.71 -17.05 -21.76
C GLN A 188 -1.86 -16.42 -22.88
N LEU A 189 -0.62 -16.12 -22.55
CA LEU A 189 0.43 -15.69 -23.46
C LEU A 189 1.70 -16.46 -23.10
N GLY A 190 2.46 -16.89 -24.10
CA GLY A 190 3.67 -17.65 -23.88
C GLY A 190 4.78 -17.26 -24.83
N LEU A 191 5.97 -17.01 -24.29
CA LEU A 191 7.20 -16.83 -25.04
C LEU A 191 8.12 -18.01 -24.76
N ARG A 192 8.27 -18.90 -25.74
CA ARG A 192 9.12 -20.09 -25.65
C ARG A 192 10.61 -19.75 -25.64
N ASN A 193 11.00 -18.62 -26.21
CA ASN A 193 12.40 -18.21 -26.29
C ASN A 193 12.47 -16.69 -26.39
N LEU A 194 12.97 -16.00 -25.35
CA LEU A 194 13.10 -14.55 -25.37
C LEU A 194 14.13 -14.04 -26.38
N ARG A 195 15.11 -14.88 -26.74
CA ARG A 195 16.12 -14.56 -27.75
C ARG A 195 15.58 -14.59 -29.17
N SER A 196 14.38 -15.15 -29.40
CA SER A 196 13.73 -15.11 -30.71
C SER A 196 12.97 -13.80 -30.96
N LEU A 197 12.79 -12.97 -29.93
CA LEU A 197 12.20 -11.65 -30.10
C LEU A 197 13.19 -10.71 -30.83
N PRO A 198 12.70 -9.72 -31.59
CA PRO A 198 13.56 -8.71 -32.19
C PRO A 198 14.43 -8.00 -31.14
N HIS A 199 15.69 -7.69 -31.47
CA HIS A 199 16.60 -6.99 -30.55
C HIS A 199 16.08 -5.61 -30.07
N SER A 200 15.16 -5.00 -30.82
CA SER A 200 14.48 -3.76 -30.43
C SER A 200 13.44 -3.96 -29.32
N GLN A 201 13.04 -5.20 -29.04
CA GLN A 201 12.01 -5.58 -28.07
C GLN A 201 12.55 -6.48 -26.94
N SER A 202 13.79 -6.94 -27.07
CA SER A 202 14.38 -7.91 -26.16
C SER A 202 15.77 -7.47 -25.71
N PHE A 203 15.97 -7.55 -24.40
CA PHE A 203 17.26 -7.50 -23.75
C PHE A 203 17.74 -8.93 -23.42
N SER A 204 17.41 -9.87 -24.31
CA SER A 204 17.72 -11.30 -24.23
C SER A 204 17.15 -11.92 -22.95
N ASP A 205 18.01 -12.45 -22.09
CA ASP A 205 17.58 -13.17 -20.89
C ASP A 205 17.70 -12.32 -19.61
N ILE A 206 18.07 -11.05 -19.75
CA ILE A 206 18.40 -10.12 -18.66
C ILE A 206 17.13 -9.45 -18.14
N ILE A 207 16.24 -10.22 -17.51
CA ILE A 207 15.07 -9.66 -16.80
C ILE A 207 15.43 -9.53 -15.33
N SER A 208 15.42 -8.29 -14.82
CA SER A 208 15.80 -7.99 -13.44
C SER A 208 14.64 -7.50 -12.56
N SER A 209 13.58 -6.95 -13.15
CA SER A 209 12.35 -6.58 -12.42
C SER A 209 11.11 -6.67 -13.29
N ILE A 210 9.94 -6.81 -12.66
CA ILE A 210 8.67 -7.13 -13.33
C ILE A 210 7.56 -6.33 -12.68
N LYS A 211 6.82 -5.55 -13.47
CA LYS A 211 5.64 -4.80 -13.04
C LYS A 211 4.37 -5.38 -13.63
N ILE A 212 3.34 -5.52 -12.82
CA ILE A 212 2.02 -6.01 -13.17
C ILE A 212 1.05 -4.82 -13.05
N VAL A 213 0.42 -4.47 -14.17
CA VAL A 213 -0.47 -3.30 -14.26
C VAL A 213 -1.86 -3.75 -14.69
N PRO A 214 -2.76 -4.01 -13.73
CA PRO A 214 -4.15 -4.32 -14.02
C PRO A 214 -4.85 -3.08 -14.55
N LEU A 215 -5.44 -3.17 -15.73
CA LEU A 215 -6.09 -2.03 -16.37
C LEU A 215 -7.46 -1.79 -15.75
N GLY A 216 -7.76 -0.52 -15.50
CA GLY A 216 -8.98 -0.10 -14.83
C GLY A 216 -9.24 1.38 -15.05
N VAL A 217 -10.43 1.80 -14.64
CA VAL A 217 -10.86 3.19 -14.60
C VAL A 217 -10.91 3.59 -13.13
N PHE A 218 -10.22 4.67 -12.78
CA PHE A 218 -10.09 5.15 -11.40
C PHE A 218 -10.69 6.54 -11.28
N ARG A 219 -11.55 6.72 -10.28
CA ARG A 219 -12.11 8.03 -9.95
C ARG A 219 -11.27 8.69 -8.87
N VAL A 220 -10.79 9.89 -9.17
CA VAL A 220 -9.91 10.67 -8.30
C VAL A 220 -10.63 11.95 -7.89
N LEU A 221 -10.79 12.16 -6.59
CA LEU A 221 -11.22 13.44 -6.03
C LEU A 221 -9.98 14.28 -5.73
N ILE A 222 -9.80 15.38 -6.45
CA ILE A 222 -8.75 16.37 -6.19
C ILE A 222 -9.34 17.38 -5.20
N VAL A 223 -8.75 17.47 -4.02
CA VAL A 223 -9.17 18.41 -2.98
C VAL A 223 -8.15 19.52 -2.88
N VAL A 224 -8.60 20.74 -3.14
CA VAL A 224 -7.80 21.97 -3.16
C VAL A 224 -8.24 22.88 -2.03
N SER A 225 -7.28 23.40 -1.28
CA SER A 225 -7.53 24.43 -0.25
C SER A 225 -6.58 25.62 -0.37
N ASP A 226 -5.41 25.43 -0.99
CA ASP A 226 -4.53 26.53 -1.36
C ASP A 226 -4.47 26.64 -2.90
N SER A 227 -4.91 27.78 -3.43
CA SER A 227 -4.96 28.04 -4.87
C SER A 227 -3.60 28.20 -5.56
N LEU A 228 -2.49 28.24 -4.80
CA LEU A 228 -1.14 28.29 -5.37
C LEU A 228 -0.66 26.95 -5.93
N THR A 229 -1.28 25.83 -5.53
CA THR A 229 -0.90 24.50 -6.02
C THR A 229 -1.12 24.36 -7.52
N GLY A 230 -0.10 23.87 -8.24
CA GLY A 230 -0.21 23.51 -9.65
C GLY A 230 -0.73 22.09 -9.92
N GLU A 231 -0.99 21.29 -8.89
CA GLU A 231 -1.34 19.87 -9.01
C GLU A 231 -2.64 19.60 -9.80
N PRO A 232 -3.75 20.36 -9.64
CA PRO A 232 -4.99 20.08 -10.36
C PRO A 232 -4.81 20.08 -11.87
N ALA A 233 -4.08 21.06 -12.41
CA ALA A 233 -3.82 21.16 -13.84
C ALA A 233 -2.96 19.99 -14.36
N VAL A 234 -2.00 19.50 -13.56
CA VAL A 234 -1.22 18.31 -13.90
C VAL A 234 -2.13 17.09 -13.92
N LEU A 235 -2.84 16.82 -12.83
CA LEU A 235 -3.69 15.65 -12.65
C LEU A 235 -4.79 15.57 -13.72
N GLU A 236 -5.53 16.65 -13.97
CA GLU A 236 -6.62 16.67 -14.95
C GLU A 236 -6.13 16.41 -16.39
N SER A 237 -4.85 16.65 -16.68
CA SER A 237 -4.23 16.30 -17.97
C SER A 237 -3.95 14.79 -18.12
N LEU A 238 -3.85 14.05 -17.02
CA LEU A 238 -3.47 12.63 -16.95
C LEU A 238 -4.69 11.70 -17.09
N THR A 239 -5.52 11.92 -18.10
CA THR A 239 -6.71 11.07 -18.34
C THR A 239 -6.37 9.62 -18.69
N THR A 240 -5.15 9.38 -19.23
CA THR A 240 -4.59 8.04 -19.44
C THR A 240 -3.10 8.03 -19.11
N LEU A 241 -2.63 7.01 -18.39
CA LEU A 241 -1.21 6.82 -18.07
C LEU A 241 -0.89 5.32 -17.96
N GLU A 242 0.05 4.83 -18.78
CA GLU A 242 0.44 3.41 -18.84
C GLU A 242 -0.75 2.43 -18.99
N GLY A 243 -1.80 2.86 -19.71
CA GLY A 243 -3.02 2.07 -19.94
C GLY A 243 -4.06 2.14 -18.82
N LEU A 244 -3.77 2.85 -17.72
CA LEU A 244 -4.75 3.19 -16.68
C LEU A 244 -5.57 4.41 -17.13
N GLU A 245 -6.86 4.41 -16.86
CA GLU A 245 -7.77 5.52 -17.15
C GLU A 245 -8.17 6.25 -15.87
N PHE A 246 -8.17 7.59 -15.90
CA PHE A 246 -8.50 8.42 -14.74
C PHE A 246 -9.64 9.38 -15.02
N GLN A 247 -10.55 9.49 -14.06
CA GLN A 247 -11.68 10.42 -14.05
C GLN A 247 -11.52 11.34 -12.85
N PHE A 248 -11.33 12.63 -13.09
CA PHE A 248 -11.07 13.61 -12.04
C PHE A 248 -12.33 14.41 -11.71
N THR A 249 -12.52 14.68 -10.42
CA THR A 249 -13.39 15.73 -9.92
C THR A 249 -12.56 16.62 -9.02
N THR A 250 -12.50 17.92 -9.30
CA THR A 250 -11.80 18.90 -8.47
C THR A 250 -12.80 19.65 -7.60
N VAL A 251 -12.50 19.79 -6.31
CA VAL A 251 -13.28 20.59 -5.36
C VAL A 251 -12.35 21.55 -4.61
N ASN A 252 -12.80 22.78 -4.44
CA ASN A 252 -12.20 23.74 -3.51
C ASN A 252 -12.92 23.60 -2.16
N ILE A 253 -12.20 23.55 -1.05
CA ILE A 253 -12.81 23.41 0.29
C ILE A 253 -12.49 24.56 1.25
N ASN A 254 -11.64 25.50 0.82
CA ASN A 254 -11.30 26.70 1.57
C ASN A 254 -12.03 27.91 0.96
N ASP A 255 -12.91 28.53 1.75
CA ASP A 255 -13.66 29.73 1.37
C ASP A 255 -13.00 31.04 1.80
N ASN A 256 -11.85 31.00 2.50
CA ASN A 256 -11.16 32.20 2.97
C ASN A 256 -10.22 32.78 1.89
N PRO A 257 -10.59 33.91 1.23
CA PRO A 257 -9.75 34.51 0.19
C PRO A 257 -8.43 35.09 0.73
N GLU A 258 -8.36 35.44 2.01
CA GLU A 258 -7.14 35.94 2.65
C GLU A 258 -6.14 34.82 2.95
N ASN A 259 -6.60 33.57 2.95
CA ASN A 259 -5.80 32.37 3.10
C ASN A 259 -5.87 31.50 1.83
N ARG A 260 -5.75 32.15 0.67
CA ARG A 260 -5.63 31.47 -0.65
C ARG A 260 -6.85 30.64 -1.08
N GLY A 261 -7.99 30.76 -0.41
CA GLY A 261 -9.23 30.08 -0.74
C GLY A 261 -10.00 30.70 -1.92
N ASP A 262 -11.06 30.00 -2.33
CA ASP A 262 -11.99 30.41 -3.38
C ASP A 262 -13.43 30.49 -2.82
N PRO A 263 -13.85 31.63 -2.24
CA PRO A 263 -15.16 31.78 -1.60
C PRO A 263 -16.35 31.51 -2.53
N ASN A 264 -16.17 31.61 -3.84
CA ASN A 264 -17.29 31.45 -4.79
C ASN A 264 -17.54 29.98 -5.16
N ASN A 265 -16.53 29.13 -5.04
CA ASN A 265 -16.59 27.73 -5.45
C ASN A 265 -16.31 26.75 -4.30
N ALA A 266 -15.94 27.24 -3.12
CA ALA A 266 -15.69 26.42 -1.95
C ALA A 266 -16.92 25.62 -1.53
N VAL A 267 -16.70 24.34 -1.22
CA VAL A 267 -17.72 23.41 -0.72
C VAL A 267 -17.22 22.73 0.54
N LYS A 268 -18.16 22.31 1.39
CA LYS A 268 -17.85 21.43 2.53
C LYS A 268 -17.44 20.06 2.03
N LEU A 269 -16.30 19.51 2.48
CA LEU A 269 -15.86 18.19 2.05
C LEU A 269 -16.86 17.10 2.51
N SER A 270 -17.52 17.30 3.66
CA SER A 270 -18.61 16.44 4.15
C SER A 270 -19.83 16.35 3.24
N SER A 271 -20.00 17.31 2.32
CA SER A 271 -21.07 17.29 1.31
C SER A 271 -20.77 16.34 0.14
N ILE A 272 -19.52 15.87 0.02
CA ILE A 272 -19.08 14.98 -1.05
C ILE A 272 -19.20 13.52 -0.59
N THR A 273 -19.90 12.71 -1.37
CA THR A 273 -19.96 11.26 -1.14
C THR A 273 -18.64 10.59 -1.53
N LEU A 274 -17.70 10.49 -0.58
CA LEU A 274 -16.34 9.97 -0.82
C LEU A 274 -16.31 8.54 -1.40
N SER A 275 -17.32 7.70 -1.12
CA SER A 275 -17.42 6.35 -1.69
C SER A 275 -17.65 6.30 -3.21
N ASN A 276 -17.87 7.46 -3.85
CA ASN A 276 -17.92 7.57 -5.30
C ASN A 276 -16.54 7.56 -5.96
N TYR A 277 -15.47 7.65 -5.18
CA TYR A 277 -14.09 7.75 -5.63
C TYR A 277 -13.28 6.50 -5.23
N ASP A 278 -12.17 6.29 -5.93
CA ASP A 278 -11.17 5.27 -5.61
C ASP A 278 -10.00 5.91 -4.84
N ILE A 279 -9.66 7.15 -5.20
CA ILE A 279 -8.54 7.91 -4.67
C ILE A 279 -9.02 9.31 -4.26
N ILE A 280 -8.60 9.78 -3.09
CA ILE A 280 -8.67 11.18 -2.69
C ILE A 280 -7.24 11.73 -2.75
N TRP A 281 -7.07 12.86 -3.42
CA TRP A 281 -5.79 13.53 -3.59
C TRP A 281 -5.86 14.90 -2.91
N PHE A 282 -5.26 15.01 -1.73
CA PHE A 282 -5.03 16.29 -1.09
C PHE A 282 -3.80 16.94 -1.73
N THR A 283 -4.02 18.07 -2.41
CA THR A 283 -2.93 18.86 -2.99
C THR A 283 -2.08 19.49 -1.87
N TRP A 284 -1.00 20.16 -2.27
CA TRP A 284 -0.19 20.98 -1.36
C TRP A 284 -1.07 21.83 -0.43
N ASN A 285 -0.87 21.65 0.88
CA ASN A 285 -1.58 22.29 2.00
C ASN A 285 -3.12 22.15 2.00
N ALA A 286 -3.68 21.20 1.26
CA ALA A 286 -5.13 20.99 1.23
C ALA A 286 -5.74 20.62 2.60
N PRO A 287 -5.09 19.81 3.47
CA PRO A 287 -5.68 19.51 4.78
C PRO A 287 -5.72 20.72 5.74
N GLY A 288 -4.81 21.68 5.59
CA GLY A 288 -4.72 22.87 6.46
C GLY A 288 -3.53 23.77 6.08
N HIS A 289 -3.70 25.06 6.33
CA HIS A 289 -2.72 26.12 6.02
C HIS A 289 -2.93 27.36 6.89
N ASP A 290 -1.86 28.02 7.32
CA ASP A 290 -1.86 29.37 7.93
C ASP A 290 -2.92 29.55 9.05
N GLY A 291 -2.94 28.60 9.98
CA GLY A 291 -3.81 28.61 11.15
C GLY A 291 -5.19 28.00 10.94
N GLU A 292 -5.53 27.56 9.73
CA GLU A 292 -6.85 27.00 9.43
C GLU A 292 -6.81 25.52 9.06
N TYR A 293 -7.80 24.78 9.56
CA TYR A 293 -7.95 23.36 9.31
C TYR A 293 -9.19 23.08 8.45
N PHE A 294 -8.98 22.68 7.20
CA PHE A 294 -10.04 22.70 6.19
C PHE A 294 -10.86 21.42 6.11
N VAL A 295 -10.37 20.30 6.67
CA VAL A 295 -10.99 18.97 6.55
C VAL A 295 -11.71 18.49 7.82
N GLU A 296 -11.87 19.37 8.81
CA GLU A 296 -12.53 19.08 10.09
C GLU A 296 -13.93 18.46 9.90
N ASP A 297 -14.69 18.96 8.93
CA ASP A 297 -16.06 18.52 8.70
C ASP A 297 -16.16 17.09 8.15
N ALA A 298 -15.05 16.51 7.66
CA ALA A 298 -15.01 15.25 6.93
C ALA A 298 -14.08 14.18 7.51
N GLU A 299 -13.43 14.40 8.66
CA GLU A 299 -12.41 13.51 9.23
C GLU A 299 -12.87 12.05 9.34
N GLN A 300 -14.02 11.83 9.96
CA GLN A 300 -14.59 10.49 10.14
C GLN A 300 -14.92 9.85 8.79
N ALA A 301 -15.38 10.64 7.82
CA ALA A 301 -15.68 10.16 6.48
C ALA A 301 -14.40 9.74 5.73
N ILE A 302 -13.30 10.48 5.90
CA ILE A 302 -12.00 10.16 5.32
C ILE A 302 -11.44 8.87 5.94
N GLN A 303 -11.43 8.77 7.27
CA GLN A 303 -11.00 7.54 7.95
C GLN A 303 -11.82 6.32 7.53
N GLU A 304 -13.14 6.47 7.41
CA GLU A 304 -14.02 5.39 6.98
C GLU A 304 -13.84 5.03 5.50
N PHE A 305 -13.57 6.02 4.64
CA PHE A 305 -13.23 5.80 3.23
C PHE A 305 -11.97 4.94 3.09
N VAL A 306 -10.90 5.28 3.80
CA VAL A 306 -9.66 4.49 3.79
C VAL A 306 -9.88 3.11 4.41
N ARG A 307 -10.56 3.04 5.56
CA ARG A 307 -10.87 1.76 6.23
C ARG A 307 -11.58 0.76 5.31
N LYS A 308 -12.44 1.26 4.42
CA LYS A 308 -13.22 0.47 3.44
C LYS A 308 -12.45 0.16 2.14
N GLY A 309 -11.19 0.56 2.01
CA GLY A 309 -10.35 0.25 0.86
C GLY A 309 -10.03 1.43 -0.06
N GLY A 310 -10.47 2.64 0.26
CA GLY A 310 -10.08 3.85 -0.45
C GLY A 310 -8.62 4.22 -0.24
N ILE A 311 -8.05 4.99 -1.16
CA ILE A 311 -6.66 5.46 -1.08
C ILE A 311 -6.64 6.98 -0.90
N VAL A 312 -5.87 7.47 0.07
CA VAL A 312 -5.63 8.91 0.25
C VAL A 312 -4.17 9.22 -0.06
N TRP A 313 -3.96 10.24 -0.88
CA TRP A 313 -2.69 10.92 -1.07
C TRP A 313 -2.69 12.28 -0.38
N ALA A 314 -1.57 12.70 0.21
CA ALA A 314 -1.35 14.08 0.62
C ALA A 314 0.07 14.58 0.26
N SER A 315 0.14 15.71 -0.45
CA SER A 315 1.39 16.32 -0.92
C SER A 315 2.13 17.12 0.16
N ALA A 316 1.44 17.92 0.96
CA ALA A 316 2.05 18.58 2.11
C ALA A 316 0.96 19.05 3.06
N MET A 317 1.35 19.35 4.30
CA MET A 317 0.49 20.00 5.26
C MET A 317 1.33 20.95 6.08
N ASP A 318 0.82 22.14 6.30
CA ASP A 318 1.45 23.15 7.14
C ASP A 318 1.47 22.70 8.61
N ASN A 319 2.57 22.97 9.29
CA ASN A 319 2.73 22.70 10.71
C ASN A 319 2.02 23.73 11.61
N HIS A 320 1.61 24.87 11.06
CA HIS A 320 1.00 25.99 11.79
C HIS A 320 -0.52 25.96 11.65
N ILE A 321 -1.19 25.04 12.34
CA ILE A 321 -2.66 24.96 12.35
C ILE A 321 -3.19 25.26 13.75
N ILE A 322 -4.19 26.15 13.85
CA ILE A 322 -4.88 26.43 15.10
C ILE A 322 -6.02 25.41 15.22
N SER A 323 -6.03 24.64 16.30
CA SER A 323 -7.08 23.64 16.51
C SER A 323 -8.46 24.33 16.63
N PRO A 324 -9.48 23.88 15.89
CA PRO A 324 -10.80 24.52 15.86
C PRO A 324 -11.55 24.48 17.19
N ASP A 325 -11.23 23.53 18.07
CA ASP A 325 -12.04 23.23 19.26
C ASP A 325 -11.65 24.02 20.50
N GLY A 326 -10.52 24.74 20.48
CA GLY A 326 -9.98 25.42 21.66
C GLY A 326 -9.52 24.48 22.79
N VAL A 327 -9.66 23.16 22.63
CA VAL A 327 -9.32 22.11 23.60
C VAL A 327 -7.89 21.62 23.39
N HIS A 328 -7.43 21.54 22.13
CA HIS A 328 -6.03 21.19 21.82
C HIS A 328 -5.08 22.41 21.80
N THR A 329 -5.45 23.50 22.47
CA THR A 329 -4.64 24.75 22.57
C THR A 329 -3.29 24.56 23.27
N SER A 330 -3.08 23.43 23.95
CA SER A 330 -1.81 23.04 24.57
C SER A 330 -1.01 22.00 23.77
N GLU A 331 -1.53 21.49 22.65
CA GLU A 331 -0.75 20.62 21.78
C GLU A 331 0.21 21.45 20.93
N PRO A 332 1.53 21.23 21.03
CA PRO A 332 2.52 22.13 20.41
C PRO A 332 2.52 22.06 18.87
N GLN A 333 1.93 21.02 18.27
CA GLN A 333 1.90 20.77 16.81
C GLN A 333 0.62 19.99 16.47
N TRP A 334 -0.25 20.58 15.64
CA TRP A 334 -1.46 19.92 15.14
C TRP A 334 -1.11 18.72 14.26
N ARG A 335 -1.92 17.66 14.33
CA ARG A 335 -1.62 16.35 13.73
C ARG A 335 -2.63 15.92 12.67
N GLY A 336 -3.80 16.54 12.65
CA GLY A 336 -4.93 16.26 11.76
C GLY A 336 -5.65 14.95 12.11
N ASP A 337 -6.90 15.02 12.59
CA ASP A 337 -7.68 13.82 12.92
C ASP A 337 -8.32 13.16 11.69
N TRP A 338 -8.07 13.65 10.47
CA TRP A 338 -8.41 12.94 9.24
C TRP A 338 -7.57 11.66 9.01
N MET A 339 -6.43 11.53 9.72
CA MET A 339 -5.68 10.29 9.89
C MET A 339 -6.02 9.63 11.25
N PRO A 340 -5.81 8.31 11.44
CA PRO A 340 -6.07 7.62 12.70
C PRO A 340 -4.99 7.88 13.77
N VAL A 341 -4.66 9.16 14.03
CA VAL A 341 -3.52 9.62 14.85
C VAL A 341 -3.54 9.12 16.30
N ASN A 342 -4.72 8.82 16.84
CA ASN A 342 -4.88 8.25 18.18
C ASN A 342 -4.36 6.80 18.29
N ARG A 343 -4.30 6.07 17.18
CA ARG A 343 -3.75 4.70 17.12
C ARG A 343 -2.37 4.67 16.49
N HIS A 344 -2.15 5.55 15.53
CA HIS A 344 -0.92 5.65 14.76
C HIS A 344 -0.38 7.07 14.86
N PRO A 345 0.34 7.42 15.95
CA PRO A 345 0.77 8.78 16.16
C PRO A 345 1.68 9.30 15.05
N ILE A 346 1.38 10.49 14.56
CA ILE A 346 2.17 11.21 13.56
C ILE A 346 2.01 12.71 13.80
N ARG A 347 2.99 13.51 13.42
CA ARG A 347 2.96 14.97 13.60
C ARG A 347 3.54 15.68 12.40
N VAL A 348 3.08 16.89 12.13
CA VAL A 348 3.62 17.75 11.08
C VAL A 348 4.77 18.58 11.67
N ILE A 349 5.88 18.71 10.94
CA ILE A 349 6.99 19.60 11.29
C ILE A 349 7.16 20.70 10.27
N ASN A 350 7.58 21.86 10.78
CA ASN A 350 8.14 22.90 9.94
C ASN A 350 9.47 22.40 9.38
N SER A 351 9.61 22.35 8.06
CA SER A 351 10.86 21.93 7.45
C SER A 351 11.11 22.64 6.14
N GLU A 352 12.33 23.16 5.99
CA GLU A 352 12.82 23.62 4.70
C GLU A 352 13.10 22.45 3.75
N ASP A 353 13.30 22.81 2.48
CA ASP A 353 13.74 21.91 1.42
C ASP A 353 14.95 21.06 1.83
N SER A 354 14.98 19.81 1.40
CA SER A 354 16.05 18.87 1.72
C SER A 354 16.24 17.81 0.67
N ASN A 355 17.49 17.36 0.55
CA ASN A 355 17.81 16.14 -0.15
C ASN A 355 17.03 14.95 0.42
N VAL A 356 16.62 14.06 -0.46
CA VAL A 356 15.78 12.91 -0.16
C VAL A 356 16.48 11.63 -0.57
N ARG A 357 16.51 10.66 0.35
CA ARG A 357 16.93 9.29 0.08
C ARG A 357 15.73 8.36 0.02
N VAL A 358 15.56 7.69 -1.11
CA VAL A 358 14.56 6.62 -1.26
C VAL A 358 14.99 5.40 -0.45
N THR A 359 14.07 4.82 0.31
CA THR A 359 14.31 3.59 1.08
C THR A 359 14.13 2.35 0.20
N ASP A 360 14.59 1.18 0.65
CA ASP A 360 14.31 -0.10 -0.03
C ASP A 360 12.81 -0.34 -0.22
N ASP A 361 12.02 0.12 0.75
CA ASP A 361 10.58 0.03 0.73
C ASP A 361 9.94 0.96 -0.31
N GLY A 362 10.48 2.17 -0.45
CA GLY A 362 10.12 3.09 -1.53
C GLY A 362 10.51 2.58 -2.92
N GLN A 363 11.69 1.94 -3.07
CA GLN A 363 12.10 1.35 -4.33
C GLN A 363 11.11 0.27 -4.81
N LYS A 364 10.63 -0.56 -3.88
CA LYS A 364 9.66 -1.64 -4.16
C LYS A 364 8.31 -1.15 -4.69
N THR A 365 7.91 0.09 -4.40
CA THR A 365 6.63 0.64 -4.91
C THR A 365 6.72 1.00 -6.39
N GLY A 366 7.93 1.32 -6.86
CA GLY A 366 8.17 1.93 -8.17
C GLY A 366 7.69 3.38 -8.27
N MET A 367 7.22 4.01 -7.18
CA MET A 367 6.79 5.42 -7.18
C MET A 367 7.93 6.37 -7.56
N PHE A 368 9.19 5.96 -7.40
CA PHE A 368 10.37 6.75 -7.74
C PHE A 368 11.00 6.40 -9.09
N THR A 369 10.49 5.36 -9.76
CA THR A 369 11.11 4.80 -10.96
C THR A 369 10.14 4.51 -12.10
N TRP A 370 8.82 4.50 -11.87
CA TRP A 370 7.82 4.12 -12.86
C TRP A 370 6.53 4.96 -12.80
N PRO A 371 6.01 5.45 -13.96
CA PRO A 371 6.57 5.30 -15.31
C PRO A 371 7.86 6.08 -15.59
N HIS A 372 8.22 7.02 -14.74
CA HIS A 372 9.37 7.89 -14.95
C HIS A 372 10.44 7.65 -13.88
N LYS A 373 11.71 7.56 -14.30
CA LYS A 373 12.82 7.62 -13.36
C LYS A 373 12.92 9.03 -12.78
N ILE A 374 12.76 9.15 -11.47
CA ILE A 374 12.81 10.44 -10.77
C ILE A 374 14.22 10.70 -10.27
N ASN A 375 14.74 11.90 -10.52
CA ASN A 375 15.86 12.41 -9.75
C ASN A 375 15.31 13.11 -8.50
N VAL A 376 15.33 12.42 -7.37
CA VAL A 376 14.71 12.91 -6.12
C VAL A 376 15.38 14.17 -5.58
N ASP A 377 16.66 14.42 -5.90
CA ASP A 377 17.39 15.63 -5.53
C ASP A 377 16.91 16.89 -6.27
N THR A 378 16.01 16.72 -7.24
CA THR A 378 15.43 17.83 -8.00
C THR A 378 14.01 18.18 -7.55
N LEU A 379 13.43 17.33 -6.70
CA LEU A 379 12.17 17.62 -6.04
C LEU A 379 12.42 18.67 -4.96
N ILE A 380 11.42 19.52 -4.74
CA ILE A 380 11.49 20.50 -3.67
C ILE A 380 10.49 20.07 -2.60
N THR A 381 10.98 19.95 -1.37
CA THR A 381 10.16 19.49 -0.24
C THR A 381 9.61 20.63 0.59
N ASP A 382 8.55 20.33 1.34
CA ASP A 382 7.93 21.25 2.30
C ASP A 382 7.72 20.58 3.67
N ASP A 383 6.97 21.25 4.53
CA ASP A 383 6.42 20.71 5.77
C ASP A 383 5.78 19.33 5.57
N HIS A 384 6.05 18.46 6.54
CA HIS A 384 5.73 17.05 6.38
C HIS A 384 5.50 16.31 7.68
N TRP A 385 4.95 15.11 7.50
CA TRP A 385 4.62 14.21 8.58
C TRP A 385 5.82 13.38 9.03
N VAL A 386 6.15 13.47 10.32
CA VAL A 386 7.18 12.66 10.96
C VAL A 386 6.57 11.77 12.03
N THR A 387 7.11 10.55 12.12
CA THR A 387 6.63 9.53 13.05
C THR A 387 7.74 8.55 13.41
N ASP A 388 7.66 8.07 14.65
CA ASP A 388 8.42 6.94 15.19
C ASP A 388 7.57 5.65 15.25
N ASP A 389 6.29 5.73 14.90
CA ASP A 389 5.40 4.58 14.83
C ASP A 389 5.78 3.71 13.62
N ARG A 390 6.01 2.43 13.90
CA ARG A 390 6.50 1.44 12.94
C ARG A 390 5.43 0.91 12.00
N SER A 391 4.16 1.15 12.30
CA SER A 391 3.06 0.87 11.37
C SER A 391 3.17 1.71 10.10
N TYR A 392 3.86 2.85 10.15
CA TYR A 392 4.19 3.64 8.98
C TYR A 392 5.39 3.07 8.26
N ARG A 393 5.17 2.70 7.00
CA ARG A 393 6.24 2.36 6.08
C ARG A 393 6.85 3.64 5.53
N LYS A 394 8.10 3.92 5.88
CA LYS A 394 8.86 5.06 5.33
C LYS A 394 9.26 4.72 3.89
N LEU A 395 8.76 5.47 2.92
CA LEU A 395 9.08 5.28 1.50
C LEU A 395 10.30 6.10 1.09
N ALA A 396 10.43 7.31 1.63
CA ALA A 396 11.58 8.17 1.46
C ALA A 396 11.87 8.93 2.75
N VAL A 397 13.14 9.25 2.98
CA VAL A 397 13.61 9.94 4.18
C VAL A 397 14.54 11.09 3.82
N ARG A 398 14.66 12.09 4.69
CA ARG A 398 15.63 13.18 4.52
C ARG A 398 17.05 12.65 4.69
N GLU A 399 18.01 13.23 3.99
CA GLU A 399 19.42 12.89 4.17
C GLU A 399 20.02 13.49 5.45
N ASP A 400 19.53 14.66 5.89
CA ASP A 400 20.09 15.41 7.02
C ASP A 400 19.80 14.79 8.38
N ASN A 401 18.58 14.27 8.58
CA ASN A 401 18.12 13.76 9.88
C ASN A 401 17.39 12.40 9.82
N SER A 402 17.19 11.84 8.63
CA SER A 402 16.46 10.57 8.41
C SER A 402 14.96 10.58 8.79
N ASP A 403 14.36 11.76 8.98
CA ASP A 403 12.92 11.91 9.11
C ASP A 403 12.23 11.48 7.81
N ALA A 404 11.00 10.97 7.93
CA ALA A 404 10.27 10.48 6.77
C ALA A 404 9.72 11.64 5.95
N VAL A 405 10.10 11.73 4.67
CA VAL A 405 9.52 12.70 3.71
C VAL A 405 8.30 12.09 3.03
N SER A 406 8.22 10.76 3.01
CA SER A 406 7.11 10.01 2.46
C SER A 406 6.82 8.78 3.29
N VAL A 407 5.55 8.59 3.63
CA VAL A 407 5.08 7.43 4.39
C VAL A 407 3.88 6.78 3.72
N GLN A 408 3.70 5.51 4.02
CA GLN A 408 2.48 4.75 3.76
C GLN A 408 1.98 4.15 5.08
N LEU A 409 0.69 4.30 5.34
CA LEU A 409 0.00 3.63 6.45
C LEU A 409 -1.17 2.83 5.88
N GLN A 410 -1.24 1.54 6.22
CA GLN A 410 -2.46 0.76 5.99
C GLN A 410 -3.49 1.09 7.07
N TRP A 411 -4.73 1.36 6.66
CA TRP A 411 -5.84 1.54 7.59
C TRP A 411 -7.05 0.77 7.08
N GLY A 412 -7.45 -0.25 7.83
CA GLY A 412 -8.41 -1.24 7.36
C GLY A 412 -7.93 -1.90 6.05
N GLU A 413 -8.74 -1.81 5.01
CA GLU A 413 -8.41 -2.36 3.70
C GLU A 413 -7.65 -1.38 2.79
N GLY A 414 -7.63 -0.08 3.11
CA GLY A 414 -7.05 0.97 2.25
C GLY A 414 -5.74 1.52 2.79
N TYR A 415 -5.28 2.60 2.18
CA TYR A 415 -3.98 3.21 2.51
C TYR A 415 -4.04 4.73 2.54
N TYR A 416 -3.31 5.29 3.50
CA TYR A 416 -2.79 6.65 3.42
C TYR A 416 -1.39 6.62 2.83
N VAL A 417 -1.10 7.53 1.92
CA VAL A 417 0.22 7.75 1.32
C VAL A 417 0.50 9.24 1.35
N THR A 418 1.70 9.64 1.76
CA THR A 418 2.12 11.04 1.72
C THR A 418 3.48 11.15 1.09
N PHE A 419 3.77 12.30 0.49
CA PHE A 419 5.12 12.72 0.13
C PHE A 419 5.13 14.23 0.18
N ALA A 420 6.04 14.82 0.94
CA ALA A 420 6.18 16.27 1.21
C ALA A 420 6.53 17.14 -0.01
N VAL A 421 5.82 17.01 -1.12
CA VAL A 421 6.14 17.72 -2.36
C VAL A 421 5.54 19.11 -2.34
N ASP A 422 6.39 20.09 -2.60
CA ASP A 422 5.97 21.47 -2.79
C ASP A 422 5.54 21.70 -4.25
N THR A 423 4.34 22.24 -4.43
CA THR A 423 3.80 22.57 -5.76
C THR A 423 3.24 23.98 -5.84
N ARG A 424 3.64 24.89 -4.92
CA ARG A 424 3.09 26.24 -4.76
C ARG A 424 3.37 27.22 -5.90
N ASP A 425 4.17 26.81 -6.88
CA ASP A 425 4.45 27.60 -8.07
C ASP A 425 4.72 26.71 -9.30
N ALA A 426 4.76 27.34 -10.48
CA ALA A 426 4.92 26.66 -11.76
C ALA A 426 6.27 25.93 -11.90
N HIS A 427 7.35 26.47 -11.32
CA HIS A 427 8.66 25.83 -11.35
C HIS A 427 8.65 24.56 -10.50
N ARG A 428 8.19 24.65 -9.25
CA ARG A 428 8.08 23.50 -8.33
C ARG A 428 7.16 22.42 -8.88
N THR A 429 6.00 22.81 -9.41
CA THR A 429 5.07 21.90 -10.08
C THR A 429 5.71 21.17 -11.27
N THR A 430 6.51 21.88 -12.08
CA THR A 430 7.21 21.26 -13.21
C THR A 430 8.20 20.19 -12.75
N MET A 431 8.92 20.44 -11.66
CA MET A 431 9.85 19.46 -11.07
C MET A 431 9.11 18.28 -10.43
N ALA A 432 7.95 18.52 -9.81
CA ALA A 432 7.11 17.52 -9.16
C ALA A 432 6.35 16.63 -10.15
N LYS A 433 6.12 17.08 -11.39
CA LYS A 433 5.26 16.39 -12.37
C LYS A 433 5.57 14.88 -12.53
N PRO A 434 6.83 14.43 -12.71
CA PRO A 434 7.13 13.01 -12.81
C PRO A 434 6.76 12.22 -11.54
N LEU A 435 6.89 12.84 -10.35
CA LEU A 435 6.44 12.22 -9.10
C LEU A 435 4.92 12.11 -9.06
N ILE A 436 4.18 13.14 -9.47
CA ILE A 436 2.71 13.12 -9.52
C ILE A 436 2.23 11.99 -10.44
N GLU A 437 2.82 11.86 -11.63
CA GLU A 437 2.52 10.78 -12.58
C GLU A 437 2.79 9.39 -11.99
N ASN A 438 3.96 9.19 -11.39
CA ASN A 438 4.31 7.92 -10.74
C ASN A 438 3.44 7.61 -9.52
N ALA A 439 3.16 8.60 -8.67
CA ALA A 439 2.31 8.46 -7.51
C ALA A 439 0.90 8.06 -7.94
N LEU A 440 0.30 8.73 -8.93
CA LEU A 440 -1.01 8.37 -9.45
C LEU A 440 -1.07 6.91 -9.92
N CYS A 441 -0.04 6.47 -10.64
CA CYS A 441 0.15 5.08 -11.05
C CYS A 441 0.26 4.09 -9.87
N TYR A 442 1.01 4.44 -8.84
CA TYR A 442 1.15 3.63 -7.61
C TYR A 442 -0.16 3.54 -6.83
N LEU A 443 -0.85 4.67 -6.63
CA LEU A 443 -2.13 4.73 -5.94
C LEU A 443 -3.21 3.97 -6.70
N ALA A 444 -3.22 3.99 -8.03
CA ALA A 444 -4.11 3.16 -8.84
C ALA A 444 -3.87 1.66 -8.63
N ASN A 445 -2.61 1.22 -8.49
CA ASN A 445 -2.31 -0.18 -8.17
C ASN A 445 -2.81 -0.57 -6.77
N LEU A 446 -2.65 0.30 -5.77
CA LEU A 446 -3.24 0.07 -4.45
C LEU A 446 -4.77 0.02 -4.53
N ALA A 447 -5.39 1.03 -5.14
CA ALA A 447 -6.85 1.12 -5.30
C ALA A 447 -7.41 -0.08 -6.05
N TRP A 448 -6.71 -0.59 -7.06
CA TRP A 448 -7.13 -1.80 -7.78
C TRP A 448 -7.28 -2.98 -6.82
N GLN A 449 -6.37 -3.13 -5.86
CA GLN A 449 -6.39 -4.23 -4.89
C GLN A 449 -7.45 -4.04 -3.80
N THR A 450 -7.73 -2.79 -3.42
CA THR A 450 -8.45 -2.49 -2.17
C THR A 450 -9.83 -1.87 -2.38
N SER A 451 -10.01 -1.04 -3.41
CA SER A 451 -11.22 -0.25 -3.62
C SER A 451 -12.43 -1.16 -3.84
N PRO A 452 -13.56 -0.90 -3.14
CA PRO A 452 -14.82 -1.59 -3.38
C PRO A 452 -15.37 -1.44 -4.79
N ARG A 453 -14.94 -0.40 -5.52
CA ARG A 453 -15.38 -0.10 -6.88
C ARG A 453 -14.66 -0.95 -7.92
N GLN A 454 -13.49 -1.49 -7.57
CA GLN A 454 -12.66 -2.25 -8.48
C GLN A 454 -13.18 -3.71 -8.58
N PRO A 455 -12.96 -4.38 -9.72
CA PRO A 455 -13.68 -5.62 -10.09
C PRO A 455 -13.58 -6.78 -9.09
N LEU A 456 -12.59 -6.72 -8.20
CA LEU A 456 -12.33 -7.66 -7.11
C LEU A 456 -13.43 -7.74 -6.06
N LYS A 457 -14.12 -6.63 -5.77
CA LYS A 457 -15.21 -6.59 -4.78
C LYS A 457 -16.60 -6.54 -5.43
N GLY A 458 -16.67 -6.17 -6.71
CA GLY A 458 -17.92 -6.02 -7.46
C GLY A 458 -18.48 -7.29 -8.13
N ARG A 459 -17.74 -8.42 -8.19
CA ARG A 459 -18.18 -9.63 -8.93
C ARG A 459 -18.37 -10.92 -8.12
N TYR A 460 -18.20 -10.87 -6.80
CA TYR A 460 -18.58 -11.98 -5.90
C TYR A 460 -19.64 -11.59 -4.85
N ARG A 461 -20.19 -10.37 -4.92
CA ARG A 461 -21.33 -9.90 -4.10
C ARG A 461 -22.61 -9.63 -4.90
N THR A 462 -22.80 -10.33 -6.02
CA THR A 462 -24.14 -10.68 -6.50
C THR A 462 -24.47 -12.10 -6.05
N ALA A 463 -24.45 -12.31 -4.72
CA ALA A 463 -25.43 -13.23 -4.17
C ALA A 463 -26.74 -12.44 -4.21
N LEU A 464 -27.69 -12.98 -4.98
CA LEU A 464 -29.11 -13.00 -4.68
C LEU A 464 -29.57 -11.84 -3.78
N SER A 465 -30.31 -10.90 -4.38
CA SER A 465 -31.23 -10.06 -3.63
C SER A 465 -31.94 -10.90 -2.57
N ASP A 466 -31.85 -10.47 -1.31
CA ASP A 466 -32.53 -11.03 -0.13
C ASP A 466 -34.08 -10.94 -0.21
N GLU A 467 -34.67 -10.86 -1.42
CA GLU A 467 -36.11 -10.77 -1.67
C GLU A 467 -36.73 -12.03 -2.29
N GLU A 468 -35.96 -13.07 -2.64
CA GLU A 468 -36.50 -14.30 -3.25
C GLU A 468 -36.51 -15.54 -2.34
N ILE A 469 -36.32 -15.41 -1.03
CA ILE A 469 -36.41 -16.55 -0.07
C ILE A 469 -37.76 -16.61 0.67
N PHE A 470 -38.67 -15.65 0.46
CA PHE A 470 -40.05 -15.76 0.97
C PHE A 470 -41.09 -15.39 -0.09
N ARG A 471 -41.18 -16.16 -1.18
CA ARG A 471 -42.43 -16.43 -1.91
C ARG A 471 -42.44 -17.82 -2.53
#